data_AF-A0AAU2JMF5-F1
#
_entry.id   AF-A0AAU2JMF5-F1
#
_cell.length_a   1.000
_cell.length_b   1.000
_cell.length_c   1.000
_cell.angle_alpha   90.00
_cell.angle_beta   90.00
_cell.angle_gamma   90.00
#
_symmetry.space_group_name_H-M   'P 1'
#
loop_
_entity.id
_entity.type
_entity.pdbx_description
1 polymer ?
#
loop_
_entity_poly.entity_id
_entity_poly.type
_entity_poly.pdbx_seq_one_letter_code
_entity_poly.pdbx_strand_id
1 'polypeptide(L)'
;MDLQFVGIDPNTGEEGSPTVWVEEETADLVIQGVTAEELLTALIEGTQWVPGHVPGIPPHEAVIRIPVRMTDIIRKACDAAEERARLLDSAGADADVRGPSGDA
;
A
#
# COMPACT_ATOMS: atom_id res chain seq x y z
N MET A 1 -3.36 -8.59 -11.81
CA MET A 1 -3.49 -8.39 -10.35
C MET A 1 -2.91 -9.59 -9.63
N ASP A 2 -1.58 -9.59 -9.56
CA ASP A 2 -0.80 -10.61 -8.87
C ASP A 2 -0.25 -9.99 -7.58
N LEU A 3 -0.31 -10.75 -6.48
CA LEU A 3 0.07 -10.27 -5.15
C LEU A 3 1.25 -11.07 -4.61
N GLN A 4 2.33 -10.38 -4.28
CA GLN A 4 3.44 -10.94 -3.51
C GLN A 4 3.10 -10.86 -2.02
N PHE A 5 2.93 -12.02 -1.37
CA PHE A 5 2.75 -12.07 0.08
C PHE A 5 4.03 -11.65 0.81
N VAL A 6 3.89 -10.73 1.77
CA VAL A 6 5.01 -10.26 2.60
C VAL A 6 4.93 -10.84 4.01
N GLY A 7 3.74 -10.81 4.61
CA GLY A 7 3.57 -11.31 5.96
C GLY A 7 2.19 -11.08 6.54
N ILE A 8 1.95 -11.75 7.65
CA ILE A 8 0.71 -11.77 8.41
C ILE A 8 1.05 -11.51 9.88
N ASP A 9 0.10 -10.96 10.62
CA ASP A 9 0.20 -10.74 12.05
C ASP A 9 0.67 -11.99 12.80
N PRO A 10 1.81 -11.94 13.54
CA PRO A 10 2.35 -13.11 14.23
C PRO A 10 1.46 -13.59 15.39
N ASN A 11 0.55 -12.75 15.88
CA ASN A 11 -0.40 -13.10 16.94
C ASN A 11 -1.75 -13.57 16.37
N THR A 12 -1.73 -14.39 15.30
CA THR A 12 -2.95 -14.96 14.73
C THR A 12 -3.72 -15.75 15.80
N GLY A 13 -4.90 -15.28 16.21
CA GLY A 13 -5.71 -16.03 17.18
C GLY A 13 -6.98 -15.36 17.70
N GLU A 14 -6.99 -14.03 17.92
CA GLU A 14 -8.09 -13.44 18.72
C GLU A 14 -9.03 -12.49 17.96
N GLU A 15 -8.57 -11.68 16.99
CA GLU A 15 -9.44 -10.63 16.39
C GLU A 15 -9.18 -10.33 14.91
N GLY A 16 -8.69 -11.32 14.15
CA GLY A 16 -8.37 -11.20 12.73
C GLY A 16 -6.88 -11.22 12.45
N SER A 17 -6.52 -11.32 11.18
CA SER A 17 -5.14 -11.48 10.74
C SER A 17 -4.74 -10.36 9.78
N PRO A 18 -4.31 -9.19 10.30
CA PRO A 18 -3.72 -8.16 9.47
C PRO A 18 -2.64 -8.74 8.58
N THR A 19 -2.70 -8.42 7.29
CA THR A 19 -1.88 -9.07 6.27
C THR A 19 -1.43 -8.04 5.25
N VAL A 20 -0.20 -8.19 4.77
CA VAL A 20 0.44 -7.26 3.84
C VAL A 20 0.92 -8.01 2.60
N TRP A 21 0.62 -7.43 1.44
CA TRP A 21 1.11 -7.85 0.13
C TRP A 21 1.68 -6.65 -0.64
N VAL A 22 2.45 -6.95 -1.69
CA VAL A 22 2.83 -5.98 -2.73
C VAL A 22 2.11 -6.39 -4.02
N GLU A 23 1.48 -5.45 -4.71
CA GLU A 23 0.89 -5.68 -6.03
C GLU A 23 1.97 -5.60 -7.11
N GLU A 24 2.01 -6.62 -7.97
CA GLU A 24 3.11 -6.83 -8.91
C GLU A 24 3.12 -5.85 -10.09
N GLU A 25 1.97 -5.39 -10.57
CA GLU A 25 1.85 -4.49 -11.72
C GLU A 25 2.11 -3.03 -11.34
N THR A 26 1.72 -2.60 -10.14
CA THR A 26 1.82 -1.20 -9.70
C THR A 26 2.87 -0.95 -8.62
N ALA A 27 3.40 -2.00 -8.01
CA ALA A 27 4.24 -1.95 -6.81
C ALA A 27 3.51 -1.42 -5.56
N ASP A 28 2.18 -1.27 -5.59
CA ASP A 28 1.44 -0.74 -4.45
C ASP A 28 1.42 -1.70 -3.27
N LEU A 29 1.41 -1.14 -2.06
CA LEU A 29 1.15 -1.89 -0.84
C LEU A 29 -0.35 -2.19 -0.71
N VAL A 30 -0.68 -3.46 -0.56
CA VAL A 30 -2.04 -3.92 -0.25
C VAL A 30 -2.07 -4.40 1.19
N ILE A 31 -2.90 -3.79 2.01
CA ILE A 31 -2.94 -4.05 3.46
C ILE A 31 -4.37 -4.38 3.89
N GLN A 32 -4.55 -5.57 4.46
CA GLN A 32 -5.73 -5.92 5.23
C GLN A 32 -5.48 -5.59 6.71
N GLY A 33 -6.43 -4.91 7.36
CA GLY A 33 -6.35 -4.57 8.77
C GLY A 33 -7.71 -4.47 9.44
N VAL A 34 -7.75 -3.83 10.62
CA VAL A 34 -8.99 -3.64 11.39
C VAL A 34 -9.59 -2.28 11.05
N THR A 35 -10.85 -2.25 10.62
CA THR A 35 -11.57 -0.99 10.38
C THR A 35 -11.61 -0.14 11.65
N ALA A 36 -11.39 1.17 11.51
CA ALA A 36 -11.48 2.08 12.63
C ALA A 36 -12.88 2.14 13.24
N GLU A 37 -12.93 2.26 14.56
CA GLU A 37 -14.17 2.56 15.28
C GLU A 37 -14.63 4.00 15.01
N GLU A 38 -15.90 4.27 15.30
CA GLU A 38 -16.56 5.56 15.01
C GLU A 38 -15.81 6.76 15.59
N LEU A 39 -15.30 6.66 16.82
CA LEU A 39 -14.56 7.74 17.48
C LEU A 39 -13.26 8.06 16.74
N LEU A 40 -12.51 7.04 16.31
CA LEU A 40 -11.27 7.21 15.56
C LEU A 40 -11.55 7.78 14.16
N THR A 41 -12.59 7.28 13.50
CA THR A 41 -13.04 7.79 12.20
C THR A 41 -13.43 9.27 12.29
N ALA A 42 -14.26 9.65 13.27
CA ALA A 42 -14.70 11.03 13.47
C ALA A 42 -13.52 11.97 13.79
N LEU A 43 -12.53 11.51 14.56
CA LEU A 43 -11.32 12.28 14.82
C LEU A 43 -10.55 12.58 13.52
N ILE A 44 -10.33 11.56 12.68
CA ILE A 44 -9.60 11.72 11.43
C ILE A 44 -10.38 12.61 10.45
N GLU A 45 -11.69 12.37 10.32
CA GLU A 45 -12.59 13.13 9.46
C GLU A 45 -12.66 14.61 9.86
N GLY A 46 -12.71 14.91 11.16
CA GLY A 46 -12.84 16.28 11.68
C GLY A 46 -11.53 17.06 11.77
N THR A 47 -10.38 16.42 11.56
CA THR A 47 -9.06 17.06 11.76
C THR A 47 -8.48 17.57 10.45
N GLN A 48 -8.08 18.84 10.43
CA GLN A 48 -7.25 19.38 9.36
C GLN A 48 -5.78 19.03 9.60
N TRP A 49 -5.27 18.02 8.91
CA TRP A 49 -3.88 17.56 9.05
C TRP A 49 -2.87 18.46 8.32
N VAL A 50 -3.31 19.09 7.23
CA VAL A 50 -2.48 19.99 6.41
C VAL A 50 -3.23 21.31 6.20
N PRO A 51 -2.62 22.48 6.50
CA PRO A 51 -3.25 23.77 6.25
C PRO A 51 -3.70 23.93 4.80
N GLY A 52 -4.92 24.41 4.59
CA GLY A 52 -5.52 24.59 3.26
C GLY A 52 -6.23 23.37 2.69
N HIS A 53 -6.16 22.20 3.34
CA HIS A 53 -6.94 21.01 2.96
C HIS A 53 -8.25 20.91 3.76
N VAL A 54 -9.33 20.55 3.07
CA VAL A 54 -10.66 20.36 3.68
C VAL A 54 -10.64 19.07 4.51
N PRO A 55 -11.05 19.10 5.80
CA PRO A 55 -11.24 17.88 6.59
C PRO A 55 -12.31 16.97 5.98
N GLY A 56 -12.09 15.66 6.06
CA GLY A 56 -13.02 14.66 5.56
C GLY A 56 -12.32 13.38 5.14
N ILE A 57 -13.06 12.28 5.06
CA ILE A 57 -12.62 11.02 4.45
C ILE A 57 -13.44 10.81 3.17
N PRO A 58 -12.83 10.82 1.98
CA PRO A 58 -13.52 10.56 0.72
C PRO A 58 -14.24 9.20 0.70
N PRO A 59 -15.32 9.04 -0.09
CA PRO A 59 -16.11 7.79 -0.11
C PRO A 59 -15.35 6.53 -0.53
N HIS A 60 -14.18 6.69 -1.18
CA HIS A 60 -13.33 5.60 -1.64
C HIS A 60 -12.12 5.37 -0.74
N GLU A 61 -12.00 6.09 0.37
CA GLU A 61 -10.94 5.94 1.37
C GLU A 61 -11.52 5.34 2.66
N ALA A 62 -10.68 4.65 3.42
CA ALA A 62 -11.05 4.06 4.69
C ALA A 62 -9.94 4.23 5.72
N VAL A 63 -10.32 4.43 6.98
CA VAL A 63 -9.37 4.40 8.09
C VAL A 63 -9.20 2.96 8.54
N ILE A 64 -7.98 2.45 8.39
CA ILE A 64 -7.60 1.10 8.82
C ILE A 64 -6.54 1.20 9.91
N ARG A 65 -6.81 0.56 11.04
CA ARG A 65 -5.87 0.45 12.16
C ARG A 65 -4.98 -0.77 11.97
N ILE A 66 -3.68 -0.54 12.00
CA ILE A 66 -2.66 -1.59 11.91
C ILE A 66 -1.91 -1.70 13.24
N PRO A 67 -1.85 -2.90 13.87
CA PRO A 67 -1.15 -3.07 15.14
C PRO A 67 0.36 -2.82 15.04
N VAL A 68 0.97 -2.27 16.09
CA VAL A 68 2.41 -1.97 16.12
C VAL A 68 3.32 -3.18 15.85
N ARG A 69 2.88 -4.40 16.19
CA ARG A 69 3.63 -5.63 15.90
C ARG A 69 3.77 -5.93 14.40
N MET A 70 2.94 -5.33 13.55
CA MET A 70 3.06 -5.42 12.09
C MET A 70 4.18 -4.54 11.54
N THR A 71 4.75 -3.62 12.33
CA THR A 71 5.66 -2.59 11.83
C THR A 71 6.84 -3.17 11.03
N ASP A 72 7.45 -4.25 11.51
CA ASP A 72 8.58 -4.87 10.81
C ASP A 72 8.17 -5.58 9.52
N ILE A 73 6.93 -6.09 9.44
CA ILE A 73 6.37 -6.67 8.22
C ILE A 73 6.10 -5.56 7.20
N ILE A 74 5.54 -4.44 7.64
CA ILE A 74 5.27 -3.28 6.79
C ILE A 74 6.57 -2.70 6.23
N ARG A 75 7.62 -2.58 7.05
CA ARG A 75 8.95 -2.12 6.58
C ARG A 75 9.47 -3.01 5.45
N LYS A 76 9.43 -4.33 5.63
CA LYS A 76 9.82 -5.29 4.57
C LYS A 76 8.95 -5.15 3.32
N ALA A 77 7.66 -4.85 3.49
CA ALA A 77 6.77 -4.62 2.37
C ALA A 77 7.15 -3.34 1.60
N CYS A 78 7.48 -2.26 2.31
CA CYS A 78 8.02 -1.05 1.69
C CYS A 78 9.30 -1.34 0.90
N ASP A 79 10.25 -2.06 1.49
CA ASP A 79 11.50 -2.43 0.81
C ASP A 79 11.23 -3.24 -0.49
N ALA A 80 10.28 -4.18 -0.44
CA ALA A 80 9.88 -4.98 -1.58
C ALA A 80 9.14 -4.17 -2.67
N ALA A 81 8.24 -3.27 -2.26
CA ALA A 81 7.53 -2.35 -3.15
C ALA A 81 8.50 -1.41 -3.87
N GLU A 82 9.45 -0.81 -3.15
CA GLU A 82 10.46 0.06 -3.74
C GLU A 82 11.34 -0.69 -4.74
N GLU A 83 11.73 -1.93 -4.44
CA GLU A 83 12.47 -2.76 -5.39
C GLU A 83 11.64 -3.08 -6.63
N ARG A 84 10.35 -3.41 -6.46
CA ARG A 84 9.46 -3.65 -7.58
C ARG A 84 9.28 -2.41 -8.46
N ALA A 85 9.08 -1.25 -7.87
CA ALA A 85 8.96 0.01 -8.61
C ALA A 85 10.20 0.26 -9.47
N ARG A 86 11.42 0.07 -8.94
CA ARG A 86 12.67 0.19 -9.70
C ARG A 86 12.73 -0.76 -10.90
N LEU A 87 12.27 -2.00 -10.71
CA LEU A 87 12.22 -2.98 -11.80
C LEU A 87 11.23 -2.59 -12.90
N LEU A 88 10.03 -2.12 -12.53
CA LEU A 88 9.02 -1.63 -13.47
C LEU A 88 9.54 -0.44 -14.28
N ASP A 89 10.20 0.51 -13.63
CA ASP A 89 10.84 1.66 -14.30
C ASP A 89 11.92 1.21 -15.30
N SER A 90 12.77 0.27 -14.91
CA SER A 90 13.83 -0.26 -15.78
C SER A 90 13.28 -1.04 -16.99
N ALA A 91 12.21 -1.81 -16.80
CA ALA A 91 11.55 -2.55 -17.87
C ALA A 91 10.84 -1.61 -18.86
N GLY A 92 10.24 -0.52 -18.36
CA GLY A 92 9.67 0.54 -19.19
C GLY A 92 10.73 1.25 -20.04
N ALA A 93 11.90 1.55 -19.46
CA ALA A 93 13.00 2.16 -20.18
C ALA A 93 13.56 1.26 -21.30
N ASP A 94 13.72 -0.04 -21.05
CA ASP A 94 14.20 -1.00 -22.05
C ASP A 94 13.20 -1.22 -23.20
N ALA A 95 11.89 -1.10 -22.94
CA ALA A 95 10.85 -1.18 -23.95
C ALA A 95 10.88 0.03 -24.92
N ASP A 96 11.11 1.24 -24.40
CA ASP A 96 11.18 2.47 -25.20
C ASP A 96 12.43 2.52 -26.10
N VAL A 97 13.55 1.94 -25.66
CA VAL A 97 14.80 1.89 -26.45
C VAL A 97 14.69 0.96 -27.67
N ARG A 98 13.75 0.00 -27.67
CA ARG A 98 13.53 -0.96 -28.77
C ARG A 98 12.46 -0.53 -29.79
N GLY A 99 12.13 0.76 -29.86
CA GLY A 99 11.22 1.32 -30.86
C GLY A 99 11.54 0.87 -32.30
N PRO A 100 10.53 0.80 -33.20
CA PRO A 100 10.62 0.04 -34.45
C PRO A 100 11.81 0.53 -35.27
N SER A 101 12.74 -0.38 -35.54
CA SER A 101 13.79 -0.20 -36.54
C SER A 101 13.12 0.16 -37.86
N GLY A 102 13.15 1.45 -38.19
CA GLY A 102 12.59 1.98 -39.42
C GLY A 102 13.47 1.58 -40.59
N ASP A 103 13.18 0.41 -41.16
CA ASP A 103 13.60 0.09 -42.52
C ASP A 103 12.60 0.74 -43.47
N ALA A 104 12.97 1.91 -44.02
CA ALA A 104 12.29 2.60 -45.12
C ALA A 104 13.32 3.11 -46.12
#